data_AF-A0A286B7T0-F1
#
_entry.id   AF-A0A286B7T0-F1
#
_cell.length_a   1.000
_cell.length_b   1.000
_cell.length_c   1.000
_cell.angle_alpha   90.00
_cell.angle_beta   90.00
_cell.angle_gamma   90.00
#
_symmetry.space_group_name_H-M   'P 1'
#
loop_
_entity.id
_entity.type
_entity.pdbx_description
1 polymer ?
#
loop_
_entity_poly.entity_id
_entity_poly.type
_entity_poly.pdbx_seq_one_letter_code
_entity_poly.pdbx_strand_id
1 'polypeptide(L)'
;MPAECPPSRLAVKVEYASVSHGLRMTLLYPFAERAASADPQAWVLHDLEIDASRLPLPFGLNVGAETPRSTQRKLSADTAFGRSVDFRDGNYRVVHYLSDGRVVGVGFRPTLVGIESLHLQRIVTTPDFRTMETP
;
A
#
# COMPACT_ATOMS: atom_id res chain seq x y z
N MET A 1 -13.42 -5.83 15.12
CA MET A 1 -12.94 -6.20 13.77
C MET A 1 -14.03 -6.99 13.07
N PRO A 2 -14.19 -6.86 11.75
CA PRO A 2 -15.24 -7.57 11.01
C PRO A 2 -15.04 -9.09 11.13
N ALA A 3 -16.13 -9.85 11.17
CA ALA A 3 -16.11 -11.30 11.37
C ALA A 3 -15.66 -12.10 10.13
N GLU A 4 -15.76 -11.50 8.94
CA GLU A 4 -15.44 -12.10 7.64
C GLU A 4 -14.71 -11.08 6.76
N CYS A 5 -13.88 -11.54 5.82
CA CYS A 5 -13.13 -10.70 4.89
C CYS A 5 -13.17 -11.29 3.46
N PRO A 6 -13.69 -10.57 2.45
CA PRO A 6 -14.37 -9.29 2.54
C PRO A 6 -15.78 -9.41 3.19
N PRO A 7 -16.41 -8.31 3.63
CA PRO A 7 -17.75 -8.34 4.19
C PRO A 7 -18.83 -8.57 3.13
N SER A 8 -19.83 -9.40 3.48
CA SER A 8 -21.06 -9.62 2.71
C SER A 8 -22.11 -8.52 2.92
N ARG A 9 -21.92 -7.66 3.92
CA ARG A 9 -22.78 -6.50 4.20
C ARG A 9 -22.29 -5.24 3.51
N LEU A 10 -23.22 -4.40 3.06
CA LEU A 10 -22.90 -3.11 2.48
C LEU A 10 -22.22 -2.21 3.52
N ALA A 11 -21.06 -1.70 3.15
CA ALA A 11 -20.37 -0.61 3.83
C ALA A 11 -19.48 0.10 2.82
N VAL A 12 -19.27 1.40 3.00
CA VAL A 12 -18.39 2.20 2.11
C VAL A 12 -16.92 1.81 2.32
N LYS A 13 -16.54 1.65 3.59
CA LYS A 13 -15.17 1.38 4.03
C LYS A 13 -15.18 0.39 5.19
N VAL A 14 -14.25 -0.55 5.17
CA VAL A 14 -14.06 -1.51 6.25
C VAL A 14 -12.59 -1.69 6.55
N GLU A 15 -12.26 -1.67 7.84
CA GLU A 15 -10.90 -1.84 8.34
C GLU A 15 -10.74 -3.21 8.99
N TYR A 16 -9.66 -3.88 8.61
CA TYR A 16 -9.21 -5.12 9.19
C TYR A 16 -7.82 -4.91 9.76
N ALA A 17 -7.59 -5.34 10.99
CA ALA A 17 -6.24 -5.44 11.50
C ALA A 17 -6.08 -6.81 12.13
N SER A 18 -4.91 -7.40 11.99
CA SER A 18 -4.51 -8.56 12.75
C SER A 18 -3.16 -8.26 13.35
N VAL A 19 -3.19 -7.80 14.61
CA VAL A 19 -1.99 -7.40 15.33
C VAL A 19 -1.07 -8.62 15.58
N SER A 20 -1.65 -9.81 15.75
CA SER A 20 -0.88 -11.06 15.84
C SER A 20 -0.17 -11.41 14.53
N HIS A 21 -0.76 -11.07 13.39
CA HIS A 21 -0.20 -11.39 12.07
C HIS A 21 0.53 -10.22 11.40
N GLY A 22 0.65 -9.05 12.04
CA GLY A 22 1.40 -7.92 11.48
C GLY A 22 0.77 -7.32 10.23
N LEU A 23 -0.56 -7.39 10.13
CA LEU A 23 -1.32 -6.98 8.95
C LEU A 23 -2.36 -5.94 9.33
N ARG A 24 -2.43 -4.84 8.58
CA ARG A 24 -3.60 -3.96 8.59
C ARG A 24 -4.02 -3.71 7.15
N MET A 25 -5.31 -3.76 6.88
CA MET A 25 -5.85 -3.45 5.57
C MET A 25 -7.14 -2.67 5.67
N THR A 26 -7.35 -1.81 4.70
CA THR A 26 -8.62 -1.13 4.47
C THR A 26 -9.18 -1.59 3.14
N LEU A 27 -10.42 -2.05 3.16
CA LEU A 27 -11.20 -2.32 1.96
C LEU A 27 -12.20 -1.19 1.73
N LEU A 28 -12.40 -0.82 0.46
CA LEU A 28 -13.45 0.10 0.03
C LEU A 28 -14.42 -0.62 -0.90
N TYR A 29 -15.70 -0.25 -0.82
CA TYR A 29 -16.71 -0.65 -1.78
C TYR A 29 -17.11 0.58 -2.63
N PRO A 30 -16.61 0.71 -3.87
CA PRO A 30 -16.70 1.96 -4.64
C PRO A 30 -18.13 2.42 -4.96
N PHE A 31 -19.10 1.50 -4.95
CA PHE A 31 -20.48 1.75 -5.37
C PHE A 31 -21.51 1.50 -4.25
N ALA A 32 -21.10 1.61 -2.98
CA ALA A 32 -21.94 1.22 -1.85
C ALA A 32 -23.28 1.98 -1.82
N GLU A 33 -23.29 3.24 -2.27
CA GLU A 33 -24.48 4.09 -2.35
C GLU A 33 -25.49 3.66 -3.41
N ARG A 34 -25.07 2.84 -4.39
CA ARG A 34 -25.89 2.42 -5.55
C ARG A 34 -26.18 0.92 -5.57
N ALA A 35 -25.57 0.17 -4.67
CA ALA A 35 -25.68 -1.28 -4.62
C ALA A 35 -26.82 -1.70 -3.68
N ALA A 36 -27.67 -2.62 -4.13
CA ALA A 36 -28.73 -3.21 -3.30
C ALA A 36 -28.21 -4.28 -2.32
N SER A 37 -27.03 -4.85 -2.60
CA SER A 37 -26.33 -5.82 -1.75
C SER A 37 -24.82 -5.72 -2.00
N ALA A 38 -24.00 -6.18 -1.07
CA ALA A 38 -22.55 -6.18 -1.28
C ALA A 38 -22.15 -7.40 -2.10
N ASP A 39 -21.51 -7.16 -3.25
CA ASP A 39 -20.79 -8.19 -3.99
C ASP A 39 -19.37 -8.33 -3.40
N PRO A 40 -19.00 -9.49 -2.83
CA PRO A 40 -17.64 -9.75 -2.33
C PRO A 40 -16.53 -9.45 -3.36
N GLN A 41 -16.80 -9.57 -4.65
CA GLN A 41 -15.82 -9.33 -5.73
C GLN A 41 -15.64 -7.84 -6.06
N ALA A 42 -16.56 -6.98 -5.63
CA ALA A 42 -16.50 -5.54 -5.88
C ALA A 42 -15.68 -4.76 -4.83
N TRP A 43 -15.26 -5.42 -3.75
CA TRP A 43 -14.38 -4.83 -2.76
C TRP A 43 -12.97 -4.63 -3.32
N VAL A 44 -12.44 -3.43 -3.15
CA VAL A 44 -11.07 -3.09 -3.55
C VAL A 44 -10.21 -2.83 -2.32
N LEU A 45 -8.98 -3.34 -2.38
CA LEU A 45 -7.94 -3.00 -1.43
C LEU A 45 -7.56 -1.53 -1.61
N HIS A 46 -7.85 -0.72 -0.61
CA HIS A 46 -7.51 0.70 -0.61
C HIS A 46 -6.16 0.96 0.04
N ASP A 47 -5.92 0.28 1.16
CA ASP A 47 -4.75 0.47 2.00
C ASP A 47 -4.30 -0.86 2.60
N LEU A 48 -2.99 -1.07 2.70
CA LEU A 48 -2.38 -2.28 3.20
C LEU A 48 -1.05 -1.96 3.89
N GLU A 49 -0.98 -2.23 5.19
CA GLU A 49 0.25 -2.18 5.98
C GLU A 49 0.68 -3.60 6.35
N ILE A 50 1.96 -3.89 6.13
CA ILE A 50 2.60 -5.17 6.44
C ILE A 50 3.83 -4.95 7.31
N ASP A 51 3.88 -5.64 8.46
CA ASP A 51 5.09 -5.86 9.24
C ASP A 51 5.95 -6.93 8.56
N ALA A 52 7.11 -6.52 8.05
CA ALA A 52 8.00 -7.38 7.28
C ALA A 52 8.61 -8.51 8.10
N SER A 53 8.59 -8.42 9.43
CA SER A 53 9.07 -9.49 10.32
C SER A 53 8.12 -10.68 10.40
N ARG A 54 6.85 -10.51 10.00
CA ARG A 54 5.79 -11.51 10.20
C ARG A 54 5.22 -12.08 8.92
N LEU A 55 5.24 -11.32 7.83
CA LEU A 55 4.59 -11.70 6.59
C LEU A 55 5.52 -11.54 5.38
N PRO A 56 5.33 -12.39 4.36
CA PRO A 56 6.01 -12.20 3.09
C PRO A 56 5.58 -10.87 2.46
N LEU A 57 6.55 -10.20 1.83
CA LEU A 57 6.29 -8.94 1.15
C LEU A 57 5.88 -9.18 -0.32
N PRO A 58 4.97 -8.36 -0.85
CA PRO A 58 4.61 -8.39 -2.28
C PRO A 58 5.78 -7.94 -3.17
N PHE A 59 5.57 -7.99 -4.49
CA PHE A 59 6.52 -7.50 -5.51
C PHE A 59 7.89 -8.20 -5.52
N GLY A 60 7.98 -9.39 -4.93
CA GLY A 60 9.23 -10.14 -4.83
C GLY A 60 10.29 -9.43 -3.98
N LEU A 61 9.88 -8.60 -3.03
CA LEU A 61 10.77 -7.92 -2.09
C LEU A 61 11.32 -8.91 -1.07
N ASN A 62 12.63 -8.88 -0.87
CA ASN A 62 13.33 -9.69 0.12
C ASN A 62 13.56 -8.92 1.44
N VAL A 63 12.86 -9.30 2.50
CA VAL A 63 12.93 -8.67 3.83
C VAL A 63 14.36 -8.45 4.33
N GLY A 64 15.27 -9.42 4.13
CA GLY A 64 16.61 -9.37 4.69
C GLY A 64 17.66 -8.70 3.81
N ALA A 65 17.43 -8.62 2.50
CA ALA A 65 18.45 -8.23 1.52
C ALA A 65 18.08 -7.00 0.69
N GLU A 66 16.85 -6.49 0.78
CA GLU A 66 16.50 -5.26 0.07
C GLU A 66 17.29 -4.05 0.57
N THR A 67 17.55 -3.13 -0.36
CA THR A 67 18.16 -1.82 -0.17
C THR A 67 17.32 -0.79 -0.92
N PRO A 68 17.40 0.52 -0.61
CA PRO A 68 16.70 1.54 -1.39
C PRO A 68 16.92 1.42 -2.90
N ARG A 69 18.15 1.08 -3.32
CA ARG A 69 18.49 0.91 -4.74
C ARG A 69 17.87 -0.34 -5.35
N SER A 70 17.78 -1.46 -4.61
CA SER A 70 17.17 -2.67 -5.14
C SER A 70 15.65 -2.55 -5.20
N THR A 71 15.00 -1.88 -4.24
CA THR A 71 13.56 -1.62 -4.32
C THR A 71 13.21 -0.66 -5.45
N GLN A 72 14.03 0.36 -5.72
CA GLN A 72 13.86 1.23 -6.90
C GLN A 72 13.82 0.43 -8.20
N ARG A 73 14.65 -0.61 -8.34
CA ARG A 73 14.68 -1.47 -9.53
C ARG A 73 13.46 -2.39 -9.64
N LYS A 74 12.86 -2.78 -8.52
CA LYS A 74 11.71 -3.71 -8.48
C LYS A 74 10.36 -3.00 -8.54
N LEU A 75 10.27 -1.81 -7.94
CA LEU A 75 9.03 -1.07 -7.76
C LEU A 75 8.94 0.06 -8.79
N SER A 76 9.74 1.10 -8.59
CA SER A 76 9.78 2.27 -9.47
C SER A 76 10.99 3.13 -9.15
N ALA A 77 11.54 3.76 -10.20
CA ALA A 77 12.53 4.82 -10.09
C ALA A 77 11.90 6.17 -9.69
N ASP A 78 10.60 6.34 -9.92
CA ASP A 78 9.85 7.49 -9.44
C ASP A 78 9.61 7.34 -7.94
N THR A 79 10.31 8.16 -7.16
CA THR A 79 10.35 8.04 -5.70
C THR A 79 10.33 9.38 -5.00
N ALA A 80 9.76 9.40 -3.80
CA ALA A 80 10.00 10.42 -2.79
C ALA A 80 10.82 9.84 -1.63
N PHE A 81 11.66 10.68 -1.01
CA PHE A 81 12.46 10.34 0.18
C PHE A 81 13.41 9.14 0.00
N GLY A 82 14.25 9.17 -1.04
CA GLY A 82 15.19 8.10 -1.39
C GLY A 82 16.65 8.53 -1.51
N ARG A 83 16.96 9.77 -1.12
CA ARG A 83 18.32 10.33 -1.16
C ARG A 83 18.96 10.24 0.22
N SER A 84 20.29 10.19 0.27
CA SER A 84 21.04 10.08 1.54
C SER A 84 20.73 11.19 2.55
N VAL A 85 20.27 12.36 2.09
CA VAL A 85 19.86 13.47 2.96
C VAL A 85 18.53 13.20 3.68
N ASP A 86 17.63 12.43 3.06
CA ASP A 86 16.27 12.17 3.56
C ASP A 86 16.28 11.24 4.79
N PHE A 87 17.36 10.49 4.99
CA PHE A 87 17.52 9.53 6.09
C PHE A 87 18.10 10.14 7.37
N ARG A 88 18.47 11.43 7.36
CA ARG A 88 19.20 12.07 8.47
C ARG A 88 18.36 12.26 9.73
N ASP A 89 17.05 12.26 9.61
CA ASP A 89 16.11 12.48 10.73
C ASP A 89 15.53 11.17 11.28
N GLY A 90 16.19 10.03 11.02
CA GLY A 90 15.71 8.72 11.43
C GLY A 90 14.49 8.23 10.64
N ASN A 91 14.08 8.96 9.61
CA ASN A 91 13.06 8.52 8.67
C ASN A 91 13.69 7.69 7.56
N TYR A 92 13.60 6.36 7.69
CA TYR A 92 14.16 5.41 6.73
C TYR A 92 13.14 4.91 5.71
N ARG A 93 12.07 5.69 5.47
CA ARG A 93 11.01 5.35 4.53
C ARG A 93 11.27 5.94 3.15
N VAL A 94 11.25 5.10 2.13
CA VAL A 94 11.24 5.49 0.71
C VAL A 94 9.85 5.26 0.14
N VAL A 95 9.31 6.22 -0.59
CA VAL A 95 8.00 6.11 -1.25
C VAL A 95 8.21 5.91 -2.74
N HIS A 96 7.60 4.87 -3.32
CA HIS A 96 7.67 4.54 -4.74
C HIS A 96 6.30 4.75 -5.39
N TYR A 97 6.26 5.49 -6.51
CA TYR A 97 5.06 5.71 -7.31
C TYR A 97 5.04 4.71 -8.47
N LEU A 98 4.07 3.79 -8.47
CA LEU A 98 3.91 2.80 -9.53
C LEU A 98 3.09 3.39 -10.68
N SER A 99 3.34 2.89 -11.90
CA SER A 99 2.68 3.37 -13.12
C SER A 99 1.17 3.15 -13.17
N ASP A 100 0.62 2.29 -12.30
CA ASP A 100 -0.80 1.99 -12.21
C ASP A 100 -1.54 2.76 -11.10
N GLY A 101 -0.92 3.82 -10.59
CA GLY A 101 -1.51 4.70 -9.57
C GLY A 101 -1.42 4.16 -8.14
N ARG A 102 -0.71 3.04 -7.93
CA ARG A 102 -0.37 2.56 -6.58
C ARG A 102 0.88 3.25 -6.06
N VAL A 103 0.91 3.45 -4.74
CA VAL A 103 2.06 3.97 -4.01
C VAL A 103 2.51 2.96 -2.99
N VAL A 104 3.82 2.73 -2.94
CA VAL A 104 4.46 1.79 -2.02
C VAL A 104 5.47 2.54 -1.16
N GLY A 105 5.15 2.73 0.11
CA GLY A 105 6.11 3.12 1.13
C GLY A 105 6.86 1.91 1.65
N VAL A 106 8.19 1.92 1.55
CA VAL A 106 9.06 0.89 2.12
C VAL A 106 9.85 1.50 3.27
N GLY A 107 9.62 1.00 4.49
CA GLY A 107 10.43 1.33 5.66
C GLY A 107 11.65 0.41 5.73
N PHE A 108 12.84 1.00 5.65
CA PHE A 108 14.10 0.27 5.80
C PHE A 108 14.59 0.28 7.24
N ARG A 109 15.40 -0.70 7.60
CA ARG A 109 16.17 -0.66 8.84
C ARG A 109 17.15 0.53 8.81
N PRO A 110 17.62 1.03 9.98
CA PRO A 110 18.58 2.13 10.03
C PRO A 110 19.89 1.90 9.26
N THR A 111 20.27 0.64 9.04
CA THR A 111 21.44 0.25 8.22
C THR A 111 21.21 0.40 6.72
N LEU A 112 19.99 0.78 6.28
CA LEU A 112 19.54 0.82 4.88
C LEU A 112 19.63 -0.52 4.14
N VAL A 113 19.72 -1.60 4.91
CA VAL A 113 19.70 -2.98 4.43
C VAL A 113 18.65 -3.75 5.22
N GLY A 114 17.71 -4.33 4.49
CA GLY A 114 16.53 -4.99 5.01
C GLY A 114 15.35 -4.04 5.23
N ILE A 115 14.15 -4.62 5.13
CA ILE A 115 12.86 -3.94 5.28
C ILE A 115 12.28 -4.27 6.64
N GLU A 116 11.67 -3.29 7.29
CA GLU A 116 10.90 -3.44 8.53
C GLU A 116 9.39 -3.31 8.30
N SER A 117 8.97 -2.50 7.33
CA SER A 117 7.56 -2.28 7.04
C SER A 117 7.32 -2.00 5.57
N LEU A 118 6.11 -2.35 5.12
CA LEU A 118 5.61 -1.99 3.79
C LEU A 118 4.21 -1.42 3.91
N HIS A 119 3.99 -0.30 3.24
CA HIS A 119 2.70 0.38 3.16
C HIS A 119 2.32 0.54 1.69
N LEU A 120 1.28 -0.15 1.26
CA LEU A 120 0.73 -0.08 -0.09
C LEU A 120 -0.61 0.64 -0.04
N GLN A 121 -0.73 1.70 -0.82
CA GLN A 121 -1.97 2.44 -0.97
C GLN A 121 -2.26 2.67 -2.44
N ARG A 122 -3.54 2.70 -2.83
CA ARG A 122 -3.93 3.21 -4.15
C ARG A 122 -4.18 4.72 -4.02
N ILE A 123 -3.43 5.54 -4.76
CA ILE A 123 -3.81 6.95 -4.92
C ILE A 123 -5.07 6.97 -5.77
N VAL A 124 -6.15 7.47 -5.20
CA VAL A 124 -7.38 7.73 -5.94
C VAL A 124 -7.20 9.05 -6.68
N THR A 125 -6.45 9.00 -7.77
CA THR A 125 -6.81 9.80 -8.93
C THR A 125 -7.23 8.78 -9.97
N THR A 126 -8.48 8.30 -9.88
CA THR A 126 -9.21 8.21 -11.14
C THR A 126 -9.42 9.67 -11.52
N PRO A 127 -8.61 10.25 -12.42
CA PRO A 127 -8.99 11.54 -12.95
C PRO A 127 -10.43 11.38 -13.48
N ASP A 128 -11.31 12.30 -13.10
CA ASP A 128 -12.57 12.39 -13.81
C ASP A 128 -12.19 12.71 -15.25
N PHE A 129 -12.44 11.78 -16.16
CA PHE A 129 -12.17 11.97 -17.59
C PHE A 129 -12.94 13.17 -18.15
N ARG A 130 -13.96 13.66 -17.43
CA ARG A 130 -14.70 14.88 -17.73
C ARG A 130 -13.98 16.15 -17.29
N THR A 131 -13.01 16.06 -16.38
CA THR A 131 -12.23 17.20 -15.87
C THR A 131 -10.78 17.16 -16.31
N MET A 132 -10.36 16.15 -17.09
CA MET A 132 -9.06 16.18 -17.76
C MET A 132 -9.20 17.02 -19.02
N GLU A 133 -8.64 18.22 -19.02
CA GLU A 133 -8.42 18.96 -20.26
C GLU A 133 -7.49 18.12 -21.15
N THR A 134 -8.01 17.70 -22.30
CA THR A 134 -7.21 17.11 -23.38
C THR A 134 -6.13 18.10 -23.84
N PRO A 135 -4.90 17.64 -24.10
CA PRO A 135 -3.80 18.50 -24.55
C PRO A 135 -4.07 19.17 -25.90
#